data_AF-A0A1F5WRD3-F1
#
_entry.id   AF-A0A1F5WRD3-F1
#
_cell.length_a   1.000
_cell.length_b   1.000
_cell.length_c   1.000
_cell.angle_alpha   90.00
_cell.angle_beta   90.00
_cell.angle_gamma   90.00
#
_symmetry.space_group_name_H-M   'P 1'
#
loop_
_entity.id
_entity.type
_entity.pdbx_description
1 polymer ?
#
loop_
_entity_poly.entity_id
_entity_poly.type
_entity_poly.pdbx_seq_one_letter_code
_entity_poly.pdbx_strand_id
1 'polypeptide(L)'
;MLRKVFFDVATDLIKLYLFFTGPWRRAKFYTAWNFYQQDDVYRERLRALGFKFAVSAFLDSKANQKYCLKMELLRHPELKWRIIFLPWTIERPDIFDIATNSGITSYS
;
A
#
# COMPACT_ATOMS: atom_id res chain seq x y z
N MET A 1 -19.27 30.79 -12.84
CA MET A 1 -20.17 29.66 -12.48
C MET A 1 -19.74 28.36 -13.17
N LEU A 2 -19.64 28.33 -14.51
CA LEU A 2 -19.19 27.16 -15.30
C LEU A 2 -17.87 26.52 -14.85
N ARG A 3 -16.85 27.33 -14.53
CA ARG A 3 -15.54 26.84 -14.06
C ARG A 3 -15.64 26.07 -12.73
N LYS A 4 -16.51 26.52 -11.81
CA LYS A 4 -16.70 25.86 -10.50
C LYS A 4 -17.37 24.50 -10.66
N VAL A 5 -18.45 24.44 -11.45
CA VAL A 5 -19.16 23.19 -11.78
C VAL A 5 -18.22 22.18 -12.44
N PHE A 6 -17.35 22.62 -13.36
CA PHE A 6 -16.36 21.75 -13.99
C PHE A 6 -15.36 21.15 -12.96
N PHE A 7 -14.85 21.97 -12.05
CA PHE A 7 -13.93 21.50 -10.99
C PHE A 7 -14.60 20.53 -10.01
N ASP A 8 -15.87 20.78 -9.66
CA ASP A 8 -16.64 19.91 -8.77
C ASP A 8 -16.85 18.53 -9.42
N VAL A 9 -17.31 18.51 -10.68
CA VAL A 9 -17.49 17.26 -11.45
C VAL A 9 -16.17 16.50 -11.63
N ALA A 10 -15.08 17.20 -11.96
CA ALA A 10 -13.77 16.55 -12.12
C ALA A 10 -13.29 15.91 -10.79
N THR A 11 -13.53 16.59 -9.67
CA THR A 11 -13.15 16.09 -8.34
C THR A 11 -13.96 14.85 -7.97
N ASP A 12 -15.26 14.85 -8.25
CA ASP A 12 -16.11 13.70 -7.96
C ASP A 12 -15.79 12.50 -8.85
N LEU A 13 -15.43 12.72 -10.12
CA LEU A 13 -14.90 11.66 -10.99
C LEU A 13 -13.58 11.08 -10.46
N ILE A 14 -12.68 11.92 -9.95
CA ILE A 14 -11.43 11.43 -9.32
C ILE A 14 -11.74 10.59 -8.08
N LYS A 15 -12.63 11.05 -7.19
CA LYS A 15 -13.05 10.29 -6.01
C LYS A 15 -13.66 8.94 -6.40
N LEU A 16 -14.54 8.94 -7.40
CA LEU A 16 -15.17 7.73 -7.91
C LEU A 16 -14.13 6.75 -8.48
N TYR A 17 -13.17 7.24 -9.26
CA TYR A 17 -12.07 6.45 -9.77
C TYR A 17 -11.19 5.86 -8.64
N LEU A 18 -10.86 6.67 -7.63
CA LEU A 18 -10.11 6.20 -6.47
C LEU A 18 -10.89 5.18 -5.64
N PHE A 19 -12.21 5.34 -5.54
CA PHE A 19 -13.09 4.38 -4.87
C PHE A 19 -13.03 3.01 -5.55
N PHE A 20 -13.19 2.97 -6.88
CA PHE A 20 -13.13 1.70 -7.63
C PHE A 20 -11.74 1.09 -7.67
N THR A 21 -10.68 1.90 -7.81
CA THR A 21 -9.30 1.36 -7.90
C THR A 21 -8.65 1.11 -6.54
N GLY A 22 -9.23 1.64 -5.46
CA GLY A 22 -8.71 1.55 -4.10
C GLY A 22 -8.44 0.13 -3.62
N PRO A 23 -9.36 -0.84 -3.79
CA PRO A 23 -9.12 -2.24 -3.42
C PRO A 23 -7.87 -2.84 -4.07
N TRP A 24 -7.67 -2.65 -5.38
CA TRP A 24 -6.50 -3.17 -6.10
C TRP A 24 -5.19 -2.52 -5.65
N ARG A 25 -5.22 -1.21 -5.39
CA ARG A 25 -4.04 -0.50 -4.86
C ARG A 25 -3.66 -1.04 -3.48
N ARG A 26 -4.65 -1.22 -2.60
CA ARG A 26 -4.45 -1.79 -1.26
C ARG A 26 -3.95 -3.23 -1.32
N ALA A 27 -4.57 -4.09 -2.12
CA ALA A 27 -4.17 -5.49 -2.27
C ALA A 27 -2.71 -5.63 -2.72
N LYS A 28 -2.28 -4.85 -3.72
CA LYS A 28 -0.89 -4.81 -4.18
C LYS A 28 0.05 -4.35 -3.07
N PHE A 29 -0.34 -3.33 -2.33
CA PHE A 29 0.47 -2.77 -1.26
C PHE A 29 0.63 -3.74 -0.08
N TYR A 30 -0.45 -4.37 0.38
CA TYR A 30 -0.41 -5.39 1.45
C TYR A 30 0.40 -6.63 1.05
N THR A 31 0.25 -7.07 -0.21
CA THR A 31 1.07 -8.16 -0.74
C THR A 31 2.55 -7.79 -0.75
N ALA A 32 2.90 -6.58 -1.20
CA ALA A 32 4.28 -6.10 -1.17
C ALA A 32 4.84 -6.02 0.25
N TRP A 33 4.01 -5.59 1.21
CA TRP A 33 4.39 -5.51 2.61
C TRP A 33 4.78 -6.88 3.19
N ASN A 34 4.05 -7.94 2.82
CA ASN A 34 4.31 -9.29 3.34
C ASN A 34 5.73 -9.79 3.02
N PHE A 35 6.25 -9.45 1.83
CA PHE A 35 7.65 -9.71 1.51
C PHE A 35 8.57 -8.77 2.27
N TYR A 36 8.25 -7.47 2.29
CA TYR A 36 9.11 -6.44 2.87
C TYR A 36 9.44 -6.72 4.34
N GLN A 37 8.47 -7.18 5.15
CA GLN A 37 8.73 -7.51 6.56
C GLN A 37 9.69 -8.71 6.76
N GLN A 38 9.84 -9.56 5.73
CA GLN A 38 10.75 -10.69 5.75
C GLN A 38 12.14 -10.31 5.24
N ASP A 39 12.27 -9.18 4.55
CA ASP A 39 13.52 -8.69 3.97
C ASP A 39 14.47 -8.17 5.05
N ASP A 40 15.77 -8.41 4.86
CA ASP A 40 16.79 -8.03 5.84
C ASP A 40 16.85 -6.50 5.99
N VAL A 41 16.59 -5.76 4.90
CA VAL A 41 16.54 -4.29 4.90
C VAL A 41 15.49 -3.75 5.87
N TYR A 42 14.33 -4.40 5.97
CA TYR A 42 13.31 -4.00 6.95
C TYR A 42 13.80 -4.25 8.38
N ARG A 43 14.38 -5.42 8.64
CA ARG A 43 14.87 -5.80 9.97
C ARG A 43 16.01 -4.91 10.44
N GLU A 44 16.91 -4.55 9.55
CA GLU A 44 17.99 -3.60 9.82
C GLU A 44 17.44 -2.21 10.15
N ARG A 45 16.52 -1.68 9.33
CA ARG A 45 15.87 -0.38 9.61
C ARG A 45 15.12 -0.40 10.93
N LEU A 46 14.40 -1.48 11.21
CA LEU A 46 13.66 -1.66 12.45
C LEU A 46 14.60 -1.65 13.67
N ARG A 47 15.74 -2.35 13.59
CA ARG A 47 16.73 -2.40 14.67
C ARG A 47 17.48 -1.09 14.87
N ALA A 48 17.87 -0.42 13.77
CA ALA A 48 18.71 0.77 13.83
C ALA A 48 17.93 2.07 14.09
N LEU A 49 16.74 2.21 13.49
CA LEU A 49 15.99 3.47 13.42
C LEU A 49 14.56 3.35 13.96
N GLY A 50 14.16 2.15 14.35
CA GLY A 50 12.86 1.88 14.94
C GLY A 50 11.74 1.71 13.91
N PHE A 51 10.57 1.37 14.45
CA PHE A 51 9.39 0.97 13.68
C PHE A 51 8.88 2.05 12.74
N LYS A 52 8.77 3.30 13.23
CA LYS A 52 8.26 4.43 12.44
C LYS A 52 9.08 4.67 11.18
N PHE A 53 10.40 4.67 11.30
CA PHE A 53 11.28 4.87 10.16
C PHE A 53 11.19 3.72 9.16
N ALA A 54 11.19 2.48 9.65
CA ALA A 54 11.11 1.30 8.79
C ALA A 54 9.82 1.28 7.94
N VAL A 55 8.68 1.65 8.53
CA VAL A 55 7.39 1.76 7.83
C VAL A 55 7.39 2.93 6.84
N SER A 56 7.82 4.13 7.26
CA SER A 56 7.87 5.31 6.38
C SER A 56 8.77 5.08 5.17
N ALA A 57 9.94 4.47 5.36
CA ALA A 57 10.88 4.19 4.26
C ALA A 57 10.32 3.21 3.22
N PHE A 58 9.34 2.36 3.59
CA PHE A 58 8.60 1.55 2.63
C PHE A 58 7.50 2.36 1.93
N LEU A 59 6.77 3.19 2.67
CA LEU A 59 5.71 4.04 2.14
C LEU A 59 6.24 5.03 1.08
N ASP A 60 7.43 5.58 1.31
CA ASP A 60 8.03 6.59 0.43
C ASP A 60 8.63 6.01 -0.86
N SER A 61 9.00 4.72 -0.87
CA SER A 61 9.71 4.10 -1.99
C SER A 61 8.81 3.23 -2.87
N LYS A 62 8.25 3.83 -3.93
CA LYS A 62 7.49 3.11 -4.97
C LYS A 62 8.31 2.03 -5.67
N ALA A 63 9.62 2.23 -5.83
CA ALA A 63 10.51 1.24 -6.43
C ALA A 63 10.62 0.00 -5.53
N ASN A 64 10.80 0.21 -4.23
CA ASN A 64 10.87 -0.88 -3.26
C ASN A 64 9.54 -1.65 -3.19
N GLN A 65 8.40 -0.95 -3.13
CA GLN A 65 7.08 -1.58 -3.17
C GLN A 65 6.88 -2.46 -4.41
N LYS A 66 7.29 -1.99 -5.60
CA LYS A 66 7.22 -2.76 -6.85
C LYS A 66 8.13 -3.99 -6.82
N TYR A 67 9.34 -3.85 -6.28
CA TYR A 67 10.28 -4.95 -6.13
C TYR A 67 9.72 -6.02 -5.20
N CYS A 68 9.29 -5.64 -3.99
CA CYS A 68 8.71 -6.56 -3.02
C CYS A 68 7.46 -7.27 -3.58
N LEU A 69 6.57 -6.53 -4.26
CA LEU A 69 5.42 -7.15 -4.94
C LEU A 69 5.85 -8.18 -5.98
N LYS A 70 6.83 -7.84 -6.84
CA LYS A 70 7.32 -8.77 -7.86
C LYS A 70 7.88 -10.04 -7.23
N MET A 71 8.67 -9.90 -6.17
CA MET A 71 9.26 -11.04 -5.47
C MET A 71 8.20 -11.93 -4.80
N GLU A 72 7.20 -11.31 -4.17
CA GLU A 72 6.10 -12.06 -3.55
C GLU A 72 5.28 -12.83 -4.58
N LEU A 73 4.98 -12.20 -5.73
CA LEU A 73 4.26 -12.87 -6.82
C LEU A 73 5.06 -13.99 -7.49
N LEU A 74 6.39 -13.96 -7.42
CA LEU A 74 7.23 -15.06 -7.90
C LEU A 74 7.21 -16.24 -6.91
N ARG A 75 7.13 -15.97 -5.60
CA ARG A 75 7.00 -17.01 -4.56
C ARG A 75 5.60 -17.61 -4.54
N HIS A 76 4.57 -16.79 -4.76
CA HIS A 76 3.16 -17.13 -4.66
C HIS A 76 2.38 -16.65 -5.90
N PRO A 77 2.49 -17.36 -7.04
CA PRO A 77 1.86 -16.95 -8.30
C PRO A 77 0.33 -16.80 -8.23
N GLU A 78 -0.33 -17.56 -7.34
CA GLU A 78 -1.77 -17.50 -7.09
C GLU A 78 -2.23 -16.13 -6.58
N LEU A 79 -1.35 -15.38 -5.89
CA LEU A 79 -1.65 -14.03 -5.42
C LEU A 79 -1.89 -13.07 -6.58
N LYS A 80 -1.27 -13.32 -7.75
CA LYS A 80 -1.51 -12.51 -8.95
C LYS A 80 -2.98 -12.55 -9.34
N TRP A 81 -3.57 -13.75 -9.36
CA TRP A 81 -4.97 -13.96 -9.71
C TRP A 81 -5.91 -13.42 -8.64
N ARG A 82 -5.58 -13.62 -7.36
CA ARG A 82 -6.34 -13.03 -6.25
C ARG A 82 -6.35 -11.51 -6.31
N ILE A 83 -5.22 -10.85 -6.60
CA ILE A 83 -5.17 -9.39 -6.74
C ILE A 83 -6.01 -8.91 -7.93
N ILE A 84 -6.03 -9.65 -9.05
CA ILE A 84 -6.78 -9.24 -10.25
C ILE A 84 -8.29 -9.36 -10.01
N PHE A 85 -8.74 -10.52 -9.52
CA PHE A 85 -10.17 -10.85 -9.47
C PHE A 85 -10.83 -10.65 -8.11
N LEU A 86 -10.06 -10.78 -7.02
CA LEU A 86 -10.56 -10.83 -5.65
C LEU A 86 -9.70 -9.97 -4.68
N PRO A 87 -9.41 -8.69 -5.00
CA PRO A 87 -8.47 -7.87 -4.23
C PRO A 87 -8.89 -7.66 -2.77
N TRP A 88 -10.19 -7.70 -2.46
CA TRP A 88 -10.73 -7.61 -1.10
C TRP A 88 -10.41 -8.83 -0.21
N THR A 89 -9.96 -9.94 -0.80
CA THR A 89 -9.53 -11.13 -0.04
C THR A 89 -8.10 -11.03 0.47
N ILE A 90 -7.36 -9.99 0.08
CA ILE A 90 -6.02 -9.74 0.62
C ILE A 90 -6.18 -8.98 1.93
N GLU A 91 -5.85 -9.66 3.02
CA GLU A 91 -5.98 -9.11 4.37
C GLU A 91 -5.03 -7.93 4.57
N ARG A 92 -5.50 -6.95 5.35
CA ARG A 92 -4.67 -5.84 5.78
C ARG A 92 -3.73 -6.35 6.88
N PRO A 93 -2.42 -6.14 6.77
CA PRO A 93 -1.49 -6.51 7.82
C PRO A 93 -1.75 -5.73 9.12
N ASP A 94 -1.86 -6.43 10.25
CA ASP A 94 -2.15 -5.87 11.59
C ASP A 94 -1.21 -4.74 12.00
N ILE A 95 0.02 -4.78 11.49
CA ILE A 95 1.05 -3.78 11.73
C ILE A 95 0.63 -2.36 11.31
N PHE A 96 -0.30 -2.23 10.36
CA PHE A 96 -0.84 -0.93 9.97
C PHE A 96 -1.86 -0.38 10.95
N ASP A 97 -2.55 -1.22 11.73
CA ASP A 97 -3.38 -0.74 12.84
C ASP A 97 -2.49 -0.25 13.99
N ILE A 98 -1.39 -0.97 14.26
CA ILE A 98 -0.35 -0.55 15.20
C ILE A 98 0.30 0.77 14.74
N ALA A 99 0.61 0.90 13.44
CA ALA A 99 1.17 2.13 12.87
C ALA A 99 0.21 3.32 12.99
N THR A 100 -1.08 3.11 12.71
CA THR A 100 -2.09 4.17 12.82
C THR A 100 -2.26 4.62 14.27
N ASN A 101 -2.33 3.69 15.22
CA ASN A 101 -2.48 3.97 16.65
C ASN A 101 -1.24 4.63 17.27
N SER A 102 -0.07 4.46 16.67
CA SER A 102 1.19 5.11 17.10
C SER A 102 1.44 6.47 16.43
N GLY A 103 0.45 7.01 15.70
CA GLY A 103 0.56 8.29 15.01
C GLY A 103 1.45 8.25 13.76
N ILE A 104 1.71 7.06 13.22
CA ILE A 104 2.36 6.86 11.92
C ILE A 104 1.25 6.88 10.86
N THR A 105 0.64 8.05 10.71
CA THR A 105 -0.19 8.34 9.55
C THR A 105 0.72 8.96 8.51
N SER A 106 0.97 8.26 7.40
CA SER A 106 1.44 8.89 6.18
C SER A 106 0.38 9.91 5.78
N TYR A 107 0.58 11.17 6.15
CA TYR A 107 -0.18 12.27 5.58
C TYR A 107 0.20 12.35 4.10
N SER A 108 -0.75 11.89 3.28
CA SER A 108 -1.14 12.36 1.94
C SER A 108 -0.03 12.82 0.99
#